data_AF-A0A0Q8NXG6-F1
#
_entry.id   AF-A0A0Q8NXG6-F1
#
_cell.length_a   1.000
_cell.length_b   1.000
_cell.length_c   1.000
_cell.angle_alpha   90.00
_cell.angle_beta   90.00
_cell.angle_gamma   90.00
#
_symmetry.space_group_name_H-M   'P 1'
#
loop_
_entity.id
_entity.type
_entity.pdbx_description
1 polymer ?
#
loop_
_entity_poly.entity_id
_entity_poly.type
_entity_poly.pdbx_seq_one_letter_code
_entity_poly.pdbx_strand_id
1 'polypeptide(L)'
;MSAGGIVIAKLLLAIGLIAATVSIQAVFMEVGLRTFRRIDPEYLGRHATAATVVWVSYLMVPIVLDICLWASVYYALGALPTLEDAAYFSTATFTTVGYGDIVLGKEWRQLSVFEAVNGWIVFG
;
A
#
# COMPACT_ATOMS: atom_id res chain seq x y z
N MET A 1 -16.63 5.71 -25.72
CA MET A 1 -15.35 4.96 -25.67
C MET A 1 -15.66 3.49 -25.89
N SER A 2 -14.87 2.75 -26.68
CA SER A 2 -15.05 1.30 -26.80
C SER A 2 -14.80 0.64 -25.43
N ALA A 3 -15.48 -0.48 -25.15
CA ALA A 3 -15.32 -1.20 -23.88
C ALA A 3 -13.85 -1.55 -23.57
N GLY A 4 -13.03 -1.79 -24.60
CA GLY A 4 -11.59 -2.05 -24.45
C GLY A 4 -10.80 -0.82 -23.95
N GLY A 5 -11.14 0.39 -24.38
CA GLY A 5 -10.44 1.60 -23.94
C GLY A 5 -10.61 1.88 -22.44
N ILE A 6 -11.77 1.56 -21.88
CA ILE A 6 -12.07 1.71 -20.45
C ILE A 6 -11.25 0.72 -19.62
N VAL A 7 -11.09 -0.52 -20.11
CA VAL A 7 -10.28 -1.55 -19.43
C VAL A 7 -8.80 -1.13 -19.41
N ILE A 8 -8.27 -0.68 -20.54
CA ILE A 8 -6.86 -0.24 -20.64
C ILE A 8 -6.60 0.92 -19.68
N ALA A 9 -7.50 1.90 -19.59
CA ALA A 9 -7.34 3.03 -18.67
C ALA A 9 -7.25 2.58 -17.19
N LYS A 10 -8.06 1.60 -16.79
CA LYS A 10 -8.02 1.03 -15.43
C LYS A 10 -6.74 0.27 -15.15
N LEU A 11 -6.23 -0.48 -16.12
CA LEU A 11 -4.95 -1.17 -16.01
C LEU A 11 -3.79 -0.18 -15.87
N LEU A 12 -3.78 0.89 -16.67
CA LEU A 12 -2.78 1.94 -16.58
C LEU A 12 -2.83 2.66 -15.23
N LEU A 13 -4.03 2.92 -14.71
CA LEU A 13 -4.22 3.48 -13.38
C LEU A 13 -3.66 2.56 -12.29
N ALA A 14 -3.99 1.26 -12.34
CA ALA A 14 -3.48 0.28 -11.38
C ALA A 14 -1.94 0.17 -11.43
N ILE A 15 -1.35 0.11 -12.64
CA ILE A 15 0.10 0.10 -12.82
C ILE A 15 0.73 1.37 -12.24
N GLY A 16 0.13 2.53 -12.52
CA GLY A 16 0.59 3.81 -11.98
C GLY A 16 0.58 3.85 -10.45
N LEU A 17 -0.48 3.31 -9.83
CA LEU A 17 -0.57 3.22 -8.37
C LEU A 17 0.44 2.26 -7.78
N ILE A 18 0.60 1.07 -8.37
CA ILE A 18 1.62 0.11 -7.94
C ILE A 18 3.02 0.72 -8.05
N ALA A 19 3.31 1.41 -9.16
CA ALA A 19 4.61 2.07 -9.32
C ALA A 19 4.83 3.16 -8.26
N ALA A 20 3.78 3.92 -7.91
CA ALA A 20 3.83 4.93 -6.85
C ALA A 20 4.07 4.30 -5.47
N THR A 21 3.32 3.26 -5.10
CA THR A 21 3.50 2.56 -3.81
C THR A 21 4.87 1.90 -3.71
N VAL A 22 5.32 1.23 -4.76
CA VAL A 22 6.67 0.64 -4.81
C VAL A 22 7.75 1.72 -4.65
N SER A 23 7.54 2.91 -5.22
CA SER A 23 8.46 4.03 -5.05
C SER A 23 8.46 4.55 -3.61
N ILE A 24 7.29 4.66 -2.96
CA ILE A 24 7.17 5.00 -1.54
C ILE A 24 7.94 3.97 -0.70
N GLN A 25 7.67 2.68 -0.91
CA GLN A 25 8.34 1.59 -0.21
C GLN A 25 9.86 1.66 -0.37
N ALA A 26 10.35 1.86 -1.60
CA ALA A 26 11.77 1.94 -1.91
C ALA A 26 12.45 3.13 -1.21
N VAL A 27 11.83 4.32 -1.25
CA VAL A 27 12.37 5.53 -0.60
C VAL A 27 12.43 5.36 0.91
N PHE A 28 11.36 4.88 1.54
CA PHE A 28 11.34 4.66 2.99
C PHE A 28 12.33 3.57 3.42
N MET A 29 12.45 2.49 2.65
CA MET A 29 13.43 1.45 2.92
C MET A 29 14.86 1.98 2.78
N GLU A 30 15.15 2.79 1.76
CA GLU A 30 16.45 3.43 1.58
C GLU A 30 16.79 4.36 2.75
N VAL A 31 15.86 5.24 3.14
CA VAL A 31 16.05 6.18 4.27
C VAL A 31 16.26 5.42 5.58
N GLY A 32 15.46 4.38 5.82
CA GLY A 32 15.58 3.53 7.00
C GLY A 32 16.94 2.85 7.05
N LEU A 33 17.35 2.19 5.96
CA LEU A 33 18.64 1.49 5.88
C LEU A 33 19.84 2.45 6.00
N ARG A 34 19.77 3.63 5.38
CA ARG A 34 20.80 4.67 5.52
C ARG A 34 20.93 5.13 6.96
N THR A 35 19.82 5.25 7.69
CA THR A 35 19.82 5.62 9.11
C THR A 35 20.41 4.51 9.97
N PHE A 36 19.97 3.27 9.76
CA PHE A 36 20.44 2.11 10.53
C PHE A 36 21.94 1.85 10.31
N ARG A 37 22.44 2.00 9.08
CA ARG A 37 23.88 1.87 8.76
C ARG A 37 24.76 2.96 9.37
N ARG A 38 24.19 4.09 9.81
CA ARG A 38 24.94 5.15 10.51
C ARG A 38 25.10 4.88 12.00
N ILE A 39 24.31 3.97 12.57
CA ILE A 39 24.39 3.60 13.98
C ILE A 39 25.52 2.60 14.15
N ASP A 40 26.28 2.74 15.25
CA ASP A 40 27.37 1.84 15.59
C ASP A 40 26.88 0.37 15.65
N PRO A 41 27.47 -0.55 14.87
CA PRO A 41 27.12 -1.97 14.88
C PRO A 41 27.19 -2.60 16.27
N GLU A 42 28.12 -2.17 17.13
CA GLU A 42 28.28 -2.71 18.48
C GLU A 42 27.11 -2.31 19.39
N TYR A 43 26.61 -1.07 19.21
CA TYR A 43 25.41 -0.58 19.91
C TYR A 43 24.13 -1.30 19.44
N LEU A 44 24.01 -1.54 18.13
CA LEU A 44 22.89 -2.31 17.55
C LEU A 44 22.90 -3.76 18.03
N GLY A 45 24.07 -4.39 18.11
CA GLY A 45 24.21 -5.76 18.62
C GLY A 45 23.80 -5.87 20.09
N ARG A 46 24.20 -4.91 20.92
CA ARG A 46 23.85 -4.88 22.35
C ARG A 46 22.35 -4.67 22.60
N HIS A 47 21.66 -3.94 21.71
CA HIS A 47 20.23 -3.64 21.82
C HIS A 47 19.42 -4.21 20.65
N ALA A 48 19.79 -5.39 20.15
CA ALA A 48 19.23 -5.97 18.92
C ALA A 48 17.70 -6.07 18.94
N THR A 49 17.10 -6.41 20.09
CA THR A 49 15.64 -6.47 20.24
C THR A 49 15.00 -5.10 20.06
N ALA A 50 15.51 -4.07 20.75
CA ALA A 50 14.97 -2.71 20.65
C ALA A 50 15.13 -2.15 19.24
N ALA A 51 16.30 -2.38 18.62
CA ALA A 51 16.57 -1.96 17.25
C ALA A 51 15.61 -2.63 16.24
N THR A 52 15.34 -3.93 16.41
CA THR A 52 14.35 -4.66 15.60
C THR A 52 12.94 -4.13 15.78
N VAL A 53 12.51 -3.86 17.02
CA VAL A 53 11.17 -3.30 17.31
C VAL A 53 11.00 -1.93 16.64
N VAL A 54 12.01 -1.06 16.76
CA VAL A 54 12.00 0.25 16.09
C VAL A 54 11.96 0.11 14.58
N TRP A 55 12.73 -0.83 14.02
CA TRP A 55 12.76 -1.10 12.59
C TRP A 55 11.40 -1.57 12.05
N VAL A 56 10.78 -2.56 12.68
CA VAL A 56 9.47 -3.08 12.27
C VAL A 56 8.39 -2.01 12.41
N SER A 57 8.42 -1.23 13.51
CA SER A 57 7.49 -0.12 13.71
C SER A 57 7.64 0.96 12.63
N TYR A 58 8.87 1.25 12.22
CA TYR A 58 9.16 2.18 11.13
C TYR A 58 8.60 1.70 9.78
N LEU A 59 8.69 0.39 9.48
CA LEU A 59 8.16 -0.18 8.24
C LEU A 59 6.63 -0.08 8.12
N MET A 60 5.90 0.17 9.21
CA MET A 60 4.46 0.43 9.14
C MET A 60 4.12 1.76 8.45
N VAL A 61 5.04 2.73 8.48
CA VAL A 61 4.81 4.06 7.90
C VAL A 61 4.54 4.01 6.39
N PRO A 62 5.39 3.40 5.53
CA PRO A 62 5.12 3.33 4.10
C PRO A 62 3.84 2.51 3.79
N ILE A 63 3.54 1.46 4.56
CA ILE A 63 2.31 0.66 4.38
C ILE A 63 1.07 1.53 4.60
N VAL A 64 1.05 2.34 5.65
CA VAL A 64 -0.07 3.26 5.91
C VAL A 64 -0.20 4.30 4.79
N LEU A 65 0.92 4.81 4.27
CA LEU A 65 0.90 5.74 3.14
C LEU A 65 0.33 5.10 1.86
N ASP A 66 0.69 3.84 1.59
CA ASP A 66 0.16 3.09 0.45
C ASP A 66 -1.35 2.88 0.57
N ILE A 67 -1.83 2.48 1.74
CA ILE A 67 -3.27 2.36 2.03
C ILE A 67 -3.97 3.71 1.83
N CYS A 68 -3.41 4.80 2.36
CA CYS A 68 -3.98 6.13 2.17
C CYS A 68 -4.02 6.54 0.69
N LEU A 69 -3.00 6.17 -0.10
CA LEU A 69 -2.95 6.46 -1.53
C LEU A 69 -4.07 5.72 -2.28
N TRP A 70 -4.25 4.43 -2.04
CA TRP A 70 -5.34 3.64 -2.65
C TRP A 70 -6.72 4.12 -2.21
N ALA A 71 -6.92 4.33 -0.92
CA ALA A 71 -8.17 4.88 -0.36
C ALA A 71 -8.54 6.22 -0.99
N SER A 72 -7.56 7.13 -1.14
CA SER A 72 -7.77 8.44 -1.77
C SER A 72 -8.24 8.31 -3.22
N VAL A 73 -7.69 7.35 -3.97
CA VAL A 73 -8.13 7.08 -5.35
C VAL A 73 -9.55 6.53 -5.38
N TYR A 74 -9.91 5.58 -4.51
CA TYR A 74 -11.28 5.06 -4.48
C TYR A 74 -12.30 6.13 -4.15
N TYR A 75 -11.99 7.00 -3.19
CA TYR A 75 -12.84 8.13 -2.85
C TYR A 75 -12.94 9.14 -4.00
N ALA A 76 -11.82 9.52 -4.62
CA ALA A 76 -11.80 10.48 -5.74
C ALA A 76 -12.54 9.97 -6.99
N LEU A 77 -12.53 8.66 -7.22
CA LEU A 77 -13.28 8.02 -8.31
C LEU A 77 -14.77 7.82 -7.99
N GLY A 78 -15.21 8.16 -6.77
CA GLY A 78 -16.57 7.88 -6.31
C GLY A 78 -16.88 6.38 -6.21
N ALA A 79 -15.86 5.54 -6.05
CA ALA A 79 -16.02 4.10 -5.96
C ALA A 79 -16.58 3.65 -4.60
N LEU A 80 -16.36 4.47 -3.57
CA LEU A 80 -16.90 4.32 -2.21
C LEU A 80 -17.42 5.67 -1.71
N PRO A 81 -18.47 5.67 -0.86
CA PRO A 81 -19.20 6.89 -0.51
C PRO A 81 -18.46 7.80 0.48
N THR A 82 -17.58 7.24 1.32
CA THR A 82 -16.84 7.98 2.34
C THR A 82 -15.35 7.65 2.31
N LEU A 83 -14.52 8.55 2.83
CA LEU A 83 -13.08 8.31 2.98
C LEU A 83 -12.80 7.21 4.02
N GLU A 84 -13.66 7.09 5.03
CA GLU A 84 -13.57 6.04 6.05
C GLU A 84 -13.79 4.66 5.43
N ASP A 85 -14.87 4.48 4.66
CA ASP A 85 -15.15 3.23 3.93
C ASP A 85 -14.01 2.92 2.95
N ALA A 86 -13.46 3.93 2.27
CA ALA A 86 -12.35 3.76 1.35
C ALA A 86 -11.05 3.34 2.05
N ALA A 87 -10.74 3.92 3.21
CA ALA A 87 -9.59 3.55 4.02
C ALA A 87 -9.73 2.15 4.61
N TYR A 88 -10.91 1.81 5.10
CA TYR A 88 -11.21 0.47 5.61
C TYR A 88 -11.12 -0.59 4.50
N PHE A 89 -11.77 -0.34 3.35
CA PHE A 89 -11.72 -1.23 2.19
C PHE A 89 -10.29 -1.42 1.69
N SER A 90 -9.54 -0.31 1.55
CA SER A 90 -8.15 -0.34 1.11
C SER A 90 -7.29 -1.13 2.09
N THR A 91 -7.43 -0.89 3.40
CA THR A 91 -6.70 -1.64 4.43
C THR A 91 -6.99 -3.14 4.32
N ALA A 92 -8.26 -3.54 4.27
CA ALA A 92 -8.66 -4.94 4.20
C ALA A 92 -8.20 -5.62 2.90
N THR A 93 -8.20 -4.88 1.79
CA THR A 93 -7.80 -5.38 0.47
C THR A 93 -6.28 -5.49 0.35
N PHE A 94 -5.55 -4.46 0.75
CA PHE A 94 -4.09 -4.40 0.73
C PHE A 94 -3.46 -5.43 1.68
N THR A 95 -4.06 -5.66 2.84
CA THR A 95 -3.63 -6.72 3.77
C THR A 95 -4.12 -8.10 3.37
N THR A 96 -4.86 -8.23 2.27
CA THR A 96 -5.48 -9.48 1.77
C THR A 96 -6.47 -10.14 2.73
N VAL A 97 -6.89 -9.43 3.79
CA VAL A 97 -7.87 -9.90 4.77
C VAL A 97 -9.24 -10.10 4.11
N GLY A 98 -9.70 -9.10 3.35
CA GLY A 98 -10.87 -9.21 2.48
C GLY A 98 -12.16 -9.66 3.16
N TYR A 99 -12.57 -9.02 4.27
CA TYR A 99 -13.79 -9.36 5.02
C TYR A 99 -15.06 -9.46 4.16
N GLY A 100 -15.14 -8.70 3.07
CA GLY A 100 -16.21 -8.79 2.07
C GLY A 100 -17.51 -8.08 2.46
N ASP A 101 -17.51 -7.35 3.56
CA ASP A 101 -18.56 -6.44 4.02
C ASP A 101 -18.65 -5.17 3.18
N ILE A 102 -17.51 -4.64 2.73
CA ILE A 102 -17.42 -3.55 1.74
C ILE A 102 -16.76 -4.09 0.47
N VAL A 103 -17.40 -3.86 -0.68
CA VAL A 103 -16.89 -4.26 -2.00
C VAL A 103 -17.09 -3.16 -3.04
N LEU A 104 -16.15 -3.03 -3.97
CA LEU A 104 -16.29 -2.09 -5.09
C LEU A 104 -17.34 -2.57 -6.09
N GLY A 105 -18.04 -1.63 -6.71
CA GLY A 105 -18.95 -1.89 -7.82
C GLY A 105 -18.27 -2.57 -9.01
N LYS A 106 -19.07 -3.16 -9.92
CA LYS A 106 -18.58 -3.87 -11.13
C LYS A 106 -17.60 -3.05 -11.97
N GLU A 107 -17.71 -1.73 -11.91
CA GLU A 107 -16.82 -0.81 -12.60
C GLU A 107 -15.39 -0.83 -12.04
N TRP A 108 -15.22 -0.85 -10.73
CA TRP A 108 -13.93 -0.66 -10.07
C TRP A 108 -13.34 -1.93 -9.43
N ARG A 109 -14.11 -3.03 -9.38
CA ARG A 109 -13.69 -4.32 -8.79
C ARG A 109 -12.37 -4.92 -9.32
N GLN A 110 -11.91 -4.51 -10.51
CA GLN A 110 -10.60 -4.95 -11.01
C GLN A 110 -9.46 -4.24 -10.29
N LEU A 111 -9.62 -2.97 -9.91
CA LEU A 111 -8.58 -2.24 -9.17
C LEU A 111 -8.31 -2.88 -7.80
N SER A 112 -9.35 -3.33 -7.09
CA SER A 112 -9.16 -3.99 -5.79
C SER A 112 -8.36 -5.28 -5.89
N VAL A 113 -8.46 -6.02 -7.00
CA VAL A 113 -7.61 -7.20 -7.24
C VAL A 113 -6.15 -6.78 -7.39
N PHE A 114 -5.87 -5.69 -8.10
CA PHE A 114 -4.51 -5.17 -8.24
C PHE A 114 -3.96 -4.60 -6.94
N GLU A 115 -4.80 -3.99 -6.11
CA GLU A 115 -4.41 -3.56 -4.76
C GLU A 115 -4.02 -4.74 -3.87
N ALA A 116 -4.79 -5.84 -3.91
CA ALA A 116 -4.44 -7.05 -3.17
C ALA A 116 -3.11 -7.67 -3.66
N VAL A 117 -2.87 -7.68 -4.98
CA VAL A 117 -1.58 -8.10 -5.55
C VAL A 117 -0.45 -7.17 -5.09
N ASN A 118 -0.70 -5.87 -5.05
CA ASN A 118 0.28 -4.88 -4.59
C ASN A 118 0.68 -5.12 -3.13
N GLY A 119 -0.30 -5.29 -2.25
CA GLY A 119 -0.05 -5.61 -0.85
C GLY A 119 0.75 -6.91 -0.69
N TRP A 120 0.41 -7.95 -1.45
CA TRP A 120 1.20 -9.18 -1.48
C TRP A 120 2.66 -8.94 -1.91
N ILE A 121 2.92 -8.12 -2.94
CA ILE A 121 4.28 -7.74 -3.37
C ILE A 121 5.04 -7.00 -2.26
N VAL A 122 4.37 -6.11 -1.53
CA VAL A 122 4.98 -5.30 -0.47
C VAL A 122 5.30 -6.14 0.76
N PHE A 123 4.43 -7.09 1.13
CA PHE A 123 4.66 -7.98 2.27
C PHE A 123 5.62 -9.14 1.97
N GLY A 124 5.61 -9.67 0.75
CA GLY A 124 6.43 -10.80 0.30
C GLY A 124 5.71 -12.14 0.38
#